data_AF-A0A919SDF5-F1
#
_entry.id   AF-A0A919SDF5-F1
#
_cell.length_a   1.000
_cell.length_b   1.000
_cell.length_c   1.000
_cell.angle_alpha   90.00
_cell.angle_beta   90.00
_cell.angle_gamma   90.00
#
_symmetry.space_group_name_H-M   'P 1'
#
loop_
_entity.id
_entity.type
_entity.pdbx_description
1 polymer ?
#
loop_
_entity_poly.entity_id
_entity_poly.type
_entity_poly.pdbx_seq_one_letter_code
_entity_poly.pdbx_strand_id
1 'polypeptide(L)'
;MAANSVSTTTPGMHAAATKLDGTVESYINQLRTVNQEMAALQTSWTGDASTRFNTAMDSWEAGFQRVINALIGLSESMGVNVKLYTQQEEEASQIAGDFGGGLDLS
;
A
#
# COMPACT_ATOMS: atom_id res chain seq x y z
N MET A 1 23.27 23.86 -27.29
CA MET A 1 22.15 23.46 -26.42
C MET A 1 22.56 22.17 -25.73
N ALA A 2 22.96 22.23 -24.46
CA ALA A 2 23.36 21.05 -23.70
C ALA A 2 22.10 20.27 -23.35
N ALA A 3 21.96 19.07 -23.93
CA ALA A 3 20.88 18.16 -23.57
C ALA A 3 21.06 17.79 -22.10
N ASN A 4 20.00 18.07 -21.34
CA ASN A 4 19.87 17.82 -19.92
C ASN A 4 19.94 16.31 -19.66
N SER A 5 21.14 15.73 -19.61
CA SER A 5 21.41 14.34 -19.25
C SER A 5 21.28 14.15 -17.73
N VAL A 6 20.19 14.66 -17.16
CA VAL A 6 19.88 14.44 -15.76
C VAL A 6 19.48 12.97 -15.63
N SER A 7 20.37 12.20 -15.01
CA SER A 7 19.97 11.24 -13.99
C SER A 7 19.46 9.85 -14.42
N THR A 8 20.02 9.26 -15.48
CA THR A 8 20.09 7.78 -15.62
C THR A 8 21.44 7.22 -15.15
N THR A 9 22.25 8.02 -14.45
CA THR A 9 23.46 7.53 -13.80
C THR A 9 23.00 6.50 -12.77
N THR A 10 23.38 5.23 -12.94
CA THR A 10 23.04 4.09 -12.07
C THR A 10 22.95 4.41 -10.56
N PRO A 11 23.81 5.29 -9.98
CA PRO A 11 23.66 5.70 -8.57
C PRO A 11 22.37 6.45 -8.22
N GLY A 12 21.86 7.29 -9.11
CA GLY A 12 20.62 8.06 -8.90
C GLY A 12 19.37 7.19 -8.89
N MET A 13 19.31 6.20 -9.79
CA MET A 13 18.24 5.19 -9.80
C MET A 13 18.31 4.29 -8.56
N HIS A 14 19.51 3.91 -8.13
CA HIS A 14 19.70 3.14 -6.90
C HIS A 14 19.23 3.90 -5.66
N ALA A 15 19.56 5.20 -5.55
CA ALA A 15 19.10 6.04 -4.45
C ALA A 15 17.58 6.24 -4.46
N ALA A 16 16.99 6.42 -5.65
CA ALA A 16 15.54 6.51 -5.81
C ALA A 16 14.84 5.21 -5.38
N ALA A 17 15.41 4.05 -5.73
CA ALA A 17 14.91 2.76 -5.32
C ALA A 17 14.95 2.55 -3.82
N THR A 18 16.08 2.84 -3.15
CA THR A 18 16.16 2.72 -1.69
C THR A 18 15.17 3.64 -0.98
N LYS A 19 14.94 4.85 -1.52
CA LYS A 19 13.92 5.76 -0.98
C LYS A 19 12.51 5.20 -1.20
N LEU A 20 12.26 4.58 -2.34
CA LEU A 20 11.00 3.93 -2.66
C LEU A 20 10.72 2.76 -1.71
N ASP A 21 11.71 1.90 -1.46
CA ASP A 21 11.62 0.77 -0.53
C ASP A 21 11.19 1.24 0.86
N GLY A 22 11.90 2.23 1.43
CA GLY A 22 11.54 2.77 2.75
C GLY A 22 10.18 3.47 2.77
N THR A 23 9.74 4.00 1.63
CA THR A 23 8.40 4.59 1.49
C THR A 23 7.33 3.48 1.54
N VAL A 24 7.51 2.39 0.81
CA VAL A 24 6.56 1.25 0.80
C VAL A 24 6.46 0.62 2.20
N GLU A 25 7.59 0.36 2.87
CA GLU A 25 7.59 -0.14 4.24
C GLU A 25 6.83 0.79 5.21
N SER A 26 7.00 2.10 5.07
CA SER A 26 6.25 3.08 5.85
C SER A 26 4.75 3.00 5.57
N TYR A 27 4.34 2.84 4.31
CA TYR A 27 2.92 2.69 3.94
C TYR A 27 2.32 1.40 4.50
N ILE A 28 3.05 0.28 4.49
CA ILE A 28 2.58 -1.00 5.09
C ILE A 28 2.39 -0.85 6.60
N ASN A 29 3.31 -0.17 7.29
CA ASN A 29 3.15 0.09 8.72
C ASN A 29 1.94 0.99 9.01
N GLN A 30 1.74 2.04 8.21
CA GLN A 30 0.56 2.90 8.32
C GLN A 30 -0.73 2.11 8.06
N LEU A 31 -0.72 1.19 7.09
CA LEU A 31 -1.85 0.29 6.80
C LEU A 31 -2.23 -0.55 8.03
N ARG A 32 -1.23 -1.16 8.69
CA ARG A 32 -1.46 -1.91 9.93
C ARG A 32 -2.08 -1.04 11.01
N THR A 33 -1.59 0.19 11.18
CA THR A 33 -2.15 1.13 12.17
C THR A 33 -3.60 1.47 11.86
N VAL A 34 -3.91 1.83 10.62
CA VAL A 34 -5.29 2.12 10.20
C VAL A 34 -6.18 0.92 10.46
N ASN A 35 -5.76 -0.28 10.06
CA ASN A 35 -6.52 -1.50 10.33
C ASN A 35 -6.74 -1.75 11.82
N GLN A 36 -5.73 -1.58 12.67
CA GLN A 36 -5.92 -1.73 14.12
C GLN A 36 -6.91 -0.72 14.71
N GLU A 37 -6.82 0.55 14.30
CA GLU A 37 -7.75 1.60 14.72
C GLU A 37 -9.17 1.33 14.25
N MET A 38 -9.32 0.89 12.99
CA MET A 38 -10.62 0.57 12.42
C MET A 38 -11.28 -0.64 13.10
N ALA A 39 -10.49 -1.63 13.54
CA ALA A 39 -11.02 -2.84 14.18
C ALA A 39 -11.57 -2.50 15.56
N ALA A 40 -10.90 -1.58 16.26
CA ALA A 40 -11.39 -1.02 17.51
C ALA A 40 -12.71 -0.25 17.30
N LEU A 41 -12.81 0.56 16.23
CA LEU A 41 -14.02 1.34 15.93
C LEU A 41 -15.20 0.49 15.46
N GLN A 42 -14.96 -0.61 14.72
CA GLN A 42 -16.02 -1.52 14.24
C GLN A 42 -16.87 -2.05 15.39
N THR A 43 -16.25 -2.36 16.54
CA THR A 43 -16.98 -2.84 17.74
C THR A 43 -18.03 -1.85 18.26
N SER A 44 -17.91 -0.57 17.88
CA SER A 44 -18.79 0.51 18.34
C SER A 44 -19.87 0.90 17.33
N TRP A 45 -19.77 0.46 16.07
CA TRP A 45 -20.70 0.84 15.00
C TRP A 45 -21.63 -0.33 14.69
N THR A 46 -22.94 -0.11 14.89
CA THR A 46 -24.01 -1.07 14.59
C THR A 46 -25.03 -0.46 13.62
N GLY A 47 -25.70 -1.30 12.85
CA GLY A 47 -26.76 -0.89 11.92
C GLY A 47 -26.23 -0.14 10.68
N ASP A 48 -26.96 0.87 10.21
CA ASP A 48 -26.64 1.60 8.97
C ASP A 48 -25.25 2.28 8.96
N ALA A 49 -24.69 2.56 10.14
CA ALA A 49 -23.35 3.10 10.28
C ALA A 49 -22.28 2.08 9.86
N SER A 50 -22.46 0.80 10.19
CA SER A 50 -21.57 -0.29 9.81
C SER A 50 -21.54 -0.47 8.30
N THR A 51 -22.70 -0.45 7.63
CA THR A 51 -22.77 -0.61 6.18
C THR A 51 -22.02 0.50 5.43
N ARG A 52 -22.21 1.77 5.82
CA ARG A 52 -21.50 2.91 5.21
C ARG A 52 -19.99 2.84 5.46
N PHE A 53 -19.61 2.37 6.63
CA PHE A 53 -18.20 2.16 6.96
C PHE A 53 -17.57 1.05 6.12
N ASN A 54 -18.23 -0.10 5.98
CA ASN A 54 -17.75 -1.20 5.16
C ASN A 54 -17.50 -0.75 3.71
N THR A 55 -18.45 -0.02 3.12
CA THR A 55 -18.28 0.55 1.77
C THR A 55 -17.09 1.52 1.69
N ALA A 56 -16.87 2.34 2.73
CA ALA A 56 -15.72 3.23 2.78
C ALA A 56 -14.40 2.46 2.88
N MET A 57 -14.37 1.34 3.62
CA MET A 57 -13.20 0.46 3.72
C MET A 57 -12.91 -0.26 2.41
N ASP A 58 -13.92 -0.79 1.72
CA ASP A 58 -13.73 -1.41 0.39
C ASP A 58 -13.11 -0.41 -0.61
N SER A 59 -13.61 0.83 -0.60
CA SER A 59 -13.07 1.90 -1.45
C SER A 59 -11.65 2.30 -1.05
N TRP A 60 -11.35 2.29 0.25
CA TRP A 60 -10.02 2.60 0.77
C TRP A 60 -9.01 1.52 0.39
N GLU A 61 -9.35 0.24 0.57
CA GLU A 61 -8.56 -0.91 0.15
C GLU A 61 -8.27 -0.87 -1.36
N ALA A 62 -9.29 -0.63 -2.18
CA ALA A 62 -9.13 -0.49 -3.63
C ALA A 62 -8.21 0.68 -4.01
N GLY A 63 -8.28 1.80 -3.29
CA GLY A 63 -7.39 2.94 -3.47
C GLY A 63 -5.95 2.60 -3.09
N PHE A 64 -5.77 1.87 -1.99
CA PHE A 64 -4.47 1.48 -1.48
C PHE A 64 -3.76 0.48 -2.40
N GLN A 65 -4.48 -0.52 -2.92
CA GLN A 65 -3.92 -1.46 -3.90
C GLN A 65 -3.40 -0.73 -5.15
N ARG A 66 -4.09 0.34 -5.60
CA ARG A 66 -3.62 1.15 -6.73
C ARG A 66 -2.30 1.86 -6.41
N VAL A 67 -2.13 2.35 -5.18
CA VAL A 67 -0.88 2.97 -4.74
C VAL A 67 0.25 1.96 -4.77
N ILE A 68 0.06 0.77 -4.20
CA ILE A 68 1.07 -0.31 -4.22
C ILE A 68 1.45 -0.66 -5.66
N ASN A 69 0.47 -0.92 -6.53
CA ASN A 69 0.72 -1.28 -7.92
C ASN A 69 1.52 -0.19 -8.67
N ALA A 70 1.23 1.09 -8.39
CA ALA A 70 1.98 2.20 -8.96
C ALA A 70 3.43 2.26 -8.46
N LEU A 71 3.66 1.97 -7.18
CA LEU A 71 5.01 1.91 -6.60
C LEU A 71 5.81 0.72 -7.17
N ILE A 72 5.17 -0.43 -7.39
CA ILE A 72 5.80 -1.58 -8.06
C ILE A 72 6.20 -1.22 -9.49
N GLY A 73 5.29 -0.64 -10.29
CA GLY A 73 5.60 -0.23 -11.66
C GLY A 73 6.74 0.80 -11.74
N LEU A 74 6.84 1.68 -10.74
CA LEU A 74 7.96 2.61 -10.61
C LEU A 74 9.27 1.87 -10.30
N SER A 75 9.25 0.87 -9.42
CA SER A 75 10.41 0.05 -9.08
C SER A 75 10.93 -0.77 -10.28
N GLU A 76 10.02 -1.39 -11.03
CA GLU A 76 10.34 -2.11 -12.26
C GLU A 76 11.00 -1.19 -13.29
N SER A 77 10.48 0.04 -13.44
CA SER A 77 11.07 1.04 -14.33
C SER A 77 12.47 1.50 -13.88
N MET A 78 12.83 1.32 -12.61
CA MET A 78 14.16 1.66 -12.07
C MET A 78 15.14 0.48 -12.11
N GLY A 79 14.71 -0.71 -12.53
CA GLY A 79 15.57 -1.90 -12.69
C GLY A 79 15.97 -2.58 -11.38
N VAL A 80 15.20 -2.39 -10.32
CA VAL A 80 15.48 -2.96 -8.99
C VAL A 80 14.81 -4.33 -8.86
N ASN A 81 15.46 -5.26 -8.17
CA ASN A 81 14.98 -6.64 -8.04
C ASN A 81 13.58 -6.69 -7.41
N VAL A 82 12.59 -7.04 -8.25
CA VAL A 82 11.14 -7.20 -7.98
C VAL A 82 10.83 -8.12 -6.77
N LYS A 83 11.77 -8.98 -6.38
CA LYS A 83 11.56 -10.04 -5.39
C LYS A 83 11.21 -9.56 -3.97
N LEU A 84 11.71 -8.39 -3.55
CA LEU A 84 11.38 -7.82 -2.24
C LEU A 84 9.96 -7.25 -2.23
N TYR A 85 9.52 -6.71 -3.38
CA TYR A 85 8.21 -6.10 -3.54
C TYR A 85 7.08 -7.12 -3.51
N THR A 86 7.28 -8.31 -4.09
CA THR A 86 6.25 -9.36 -4.07
C THR A 86 5.90 -9.83 -2.65
N GLN A 87 6.88 -9.87 -1.74
CA GLN A 87 6.62 -10.19 -0.32
C GLN A 87 5.85 -9.07 0.40
N GLN A 88 6.22 -7.81 0.14
CA GLN A 88 5.56 -6.65 0.71
C GLN A 88 4.13 -6.48 0.17
N GLU A 89 3.88 -6.86 -1.08
CA GLU A 89 2.56 -6.93 -1.70
C GLU A 89 1.68 -8.02 -1.07
N GLU A 90 2.21 -9.24 -0.90
CA GLU A 90 1.47 -10.34 -0.24
C GLU A 90 1.10 -9.95 1.19
N GLU A 91 2.01 -9.32 1.93
CA GLU A 91 1.78 -8.84 3.29
C GLU A 91 0.71 -7.74 3.31
N ALA A 92 0.81 -6.74 2.43
CA ALA A 92 -0.16 -5.66 2.32
C ALA A 92 -1.56 -6.16 1.91
N SER A 93 -1.63 -7.08 0.95
CA SER A 93 -2.88 -7.69 0.47
C SER A 93 -3.52 -8.57 1.55
N GLN A 94 -2.71 -9.31 2.31
CA GLN A 94 -3.20 -10.09 3.46
C GLN A 94 -3.76 -9.18 4.54
N ILE A 95 -3.04 -8.10 4.89
CA ILE A 95 -3.48 -7.14 5.91
C ILE A 95 -4.77 -6.44 5.49
N ALA A 96 -4.91 -6.06 4.22
CA ALA A 96 -6.12 -5.46 3.69
C ALA A 96 -7.29 -6.45 3.66
N GLY A 97 -7.05 -7.68 3.17
CA GLY A 97 -8.07 -8.73 3.09
C GLY A 97 -8.59 -9.23 4.44
N ASP A 98 -7.77 -9.20 5.49
CA ASP A 98 -8.16 -9.57 6.86
C ASP A 98 -9.30 -8.67 7.40
N PHE A 99 -9.42 -7.45 6.86
CA PHE A 99 -10.51 -6.54 7.18
C PHE A 99 -11.83 -6.92 6.53
N GLY A 100 -11.83 -7.16 5.21
CA GLY A 100 -13.04 -7.52 4.47
C GLY A 100 -13.66 -8.84 4.97
N GLY A 101 -12.82 -9.81 5.33
CA GLY A 101 -13.28 -11.10 5.89
C GLY A 101 -13.92 -10.99 7.28
N GLY A 102 -13.53 -9.98 8.08
CA GLY A 102 -14.11 -9.72 9.40
C GLY A 102 -15.46 -9.02 9.38
N LEU A 103 -15.83 -8.37 8.26
CA LEU A 103 -17.09 -7.63 8.09
C LEU A 103 -18.26 -8.50 7.59
N ASP A 104 -17.99 -9.61 6.90
CA ASP A 104 -19.01 -10.54 6.36
C ASP A 104 -19.60 -11.50 7.43
N LEU A 105 -18.98 -11.53 8.62
CA LEU A 105 -19.37 -12.41 9.73
C LEU A 105 -20.18 -11.72 10.84
N SER A 106 -20.57 -10.45 10.69
CA SER A 106 -21.37 -9.67 11.65
C SER A 106 -22.69 -9.18 11.07
#